data_AF-A0A257HL18-F1
#
_entry.id   AF-A0A257HL18-F1
#
_cell.length_a   1.000
_cell.length_b   1.000
_cell.length_c   1.000
_cell.angle_alpha   90.00
_cell.angle_beta   90.00
_cell.angle_gamma   90.00
#
_symmetry.space_group_name_H-M   'P 1'
#
loop_
_entity.id
_entity.type
_entity.pdbx_description
1 polymer ?
#
loop_
_entity_poly.entity_id
_entity_poly.type
_entity_poly.pdbx_seq_one_letter_code
_entity_poly.pdbx_strand_id
1 'polypeptide(L)'
;MLVKSFLAWMDTAPVRERAEAVTMLARAYLDGALGGDTPEAVEAALTSVLDDPSPLVRRALAMAFADERSAPRHIVLSLAADQAEVAGLLIARSPLLTEADLIDIAVTGERLSLMAVALRPDVTRRIAHALVARGDFDSAFALVGNGSSEVAEAELLHLVETFGQHSRLREAMLGRPDLPAAVRHALMVRVASSLGGFVTDGGFLSKARNTRMMEETVQSGTVTIARGTGKELARFIAHLRESGQLTPSLLLRSVLGGETAFIAASLADLCDLEPSRTAAIVASGTEPALHALMRRAGIPTFLHPVLVASIRVSATLPVGERRGSYALPVVRAAQAGCLEVQGEEGVRLMALLRRFEAEAARSESRRIAESLRQEVNAEKEQFSLLPADIGPEMLRLGGLTDEAEAAPVVEAVMTAAPEPMAPEPVIEEKTPMARRIEAVLARNPPVREQRPRSAATGEAVPTLKSLIADWKAERAMLDRLESAKIAASIGNRNDKPGQIRVA
;
A
#
# COMPACT_ATOMS: atom_id res chain seq x y z
N MET A 1 -5.88 2.87 61.05
CA MET A 1 -6.62 2.98 59.78
C MET A 1 -5.67 3.58 58.78
N LEU A 2 -5.22 2.75 57.84
CA LEU A 2 -4.20 3.06 56.84
C LEU A 2 -4.68 4.17 55.89
N VAL A 3 -5.97 4.17 55.54
CA VAL A 3 -6.61 5.20 54.70
C VAL A 3 -6.52 6.62 55.29
N LYS A 4 -6.83 6.80 56.57
CA LYS A 4 -6.79 8.14 57.20
C LYS A 4 -5.37 8.70 57.25
N SER A 5 -4.40 7.86 57.56
CA SER A 5 -2.98 8.23 57.56
C SER A 5 -2.46 8.51 56.15
N PHE A 6 -2.90 7.73 55.15
CA PHE A 6 -2.58 7.97 53.74
C PHE A 6 -3.07 9.33 53.27
N LEU A 7 -4.36 9.66 53.50
CA LEU A 7 -4.94 10.94 53.07
C LEU A 7 -4.25 12.14 53.73
N ALA A 8 -4.04 12.09 55.05
CA ALA A 8 -3.35 13.16 55.76
C ALA A 8 -1.89 13.36 55.29
N TRP A 9 -1.22 12.29 54.88
CA TRP A 9 0.15 12.35 54.37
C TRP A 9 0.22 12.84 52.92
N MET A 10 -0.75 12.45 52.07
CA MET A 10 -0.85 12.88 50.67
C MET A 10 -0.86 14.41 50.52
N ASP A 11 -1.42 15.15 51.48
CA ASP A 11 -1.47 16.61 51.44
C ASP A 11 -0.09 17.29 51.52
N THR A 12 0.90 16.63 52.11
CA THR A 12 2.23 17.22 52.40
C THR A 12 3.39 16.53 51.69
N ALA A 13 3.16 15.33 51.14
CA ALA A 13 4.20 14.52 50.55
C ALA A 13 4.68 15.02 49.17
N PRO A 14 5.98 14.85 48.83
CA PRO A 14 6.49 15.12 47.49
C PRO A 14 5.82 14.26 46.41
N VAL A 15 5.71 14.80 45.19
CA VAL A 15 5.01 14.17 44.05
C VAL A 15 5.43 12.71 43.80
N ARG A 16 6.74 12.43 43.89
CA ARG A 16 7.26 11.08 43.65
C ARG A 16 6.78 10.08 44.69
N GLU A 17 6.84 10.47 45.96
CA GLU A 17 6.42 9.63 47.07
C GLU A 17 4.91 9.38 47.00
N ARG A 18 4.11 10.41 46.64
CA ARG A 18 2.67 10.25 46.40
C ARG A 18 2.38 9.23 45.31
N ALA A 19 3.08 9.31 44.17
CA ALA A 19 2.91 8.36 43.07
C ALA A 19 3.25 6.91 43.48
N GLU A 20 4.33 6.73 44.24
CA GLU A 20 4.74 5.42 44.79
C GLU A 20 3.68 4.88 45.77
N ALA A 21 3.18 5.73 46.68
CA ALA A 21 2.15 5.36 47.64
C ALA A 21 0.80 5.02 47.00
N VAL A 22 0.37 5.80 46.01
CA VAL A 22 -0.83 5.51 45.20
C VAL A 22 -0.73 4.16 44.51
N THR A 23 0.44 3.85 43.95
CA THR A 23 0.67 2.54 43.32
C THR A 23 0.54 1.40 44.34
N MET A 24 1.10 1.57 45.54
CA MET A 24 0.99 0.56 46.60
C MET A 24 -0.45 0.39 47.09
N LEU A 25 -1.18 1.48 47.28
CA LEU A 25 -2.58 1.45 47.72
C LEU A 25 -3.48 0.80 46.66
N ALA A 26 -3.29 1.13 45.38
CA ALA A 26 -4.03 0.53 44.28
C ALA A 26 -3.79 -0.98 44.20
N ARG A 27 -2.54 -1.44 44.37
CA ARG A 27 -2.23 -2.89 44.43
C ARG A 27 -2.87 -3.56 45.63
N ALA A 28 -2.77 -2.97 46.82
CA ALA A 28 -3.41 -3.51 48.02
C ALA A 28 -4.92 -3.65 47.83
N TYR A 29 -5.56 -2.68 47.16
CA TYR A 29 -6.97 -2.74 46.78
C TYR A 29 -7.29 -3.92 45.85
N LEU A 30 -6.52 -4.09 44.77
CA LEU A 30 -6.71 -5.17 43.81
C LEU A 30 -6.49 -6.56 44.43
N ASP A 31 -5.51 -6.68 45.32
CA ASP A 31 -5.17 -7.93 46.02
C ASP A 31 -6.12 -8.25 47.18
N GLY A 32 -7.03 -7.32 47.54
CA GLY A 32 -7.88 -7.43 48.73
C GLY A 32 -7.10 -7.37 50.05
N ALA A 33 -5.84 -6.94 50.02
CA ALA A 33 -4.93 -6.88 51.17
C ALA A 33 -5.12 -5.58 51.98
N LEU A 34 -6.37 -5.30 52.39
CA LEU A 34 -6.77 -4.02 52.99
C LEU A 34 -6.54 -3.93 54.51
N GLY A 35 -6.08 -5.01 55.12
CA GLY A 35 -5.88 -5.10 56.57
C GLY A 35 -7.19 -4.92 57.33
N GLY A 36 -7.32 -3.80 58.06
CA GLY A 36 -8.52 -3.46 58.84
C GLY A 36 -9.40 -2.37 58.22
N ASP A 37 -9.05 -1.84 57.05
CA ASP A 37 -9.87 -0.85 56.36
C ASP A 37 -10.85 -1.54 55.39
N THR A 38 -11.98 -0.90 55.10
CA THR A 38 -12.99 -1.47 54.18
C THR A 38 -12.67 -1.14 52.71
N PRO A 39 -13.10 -1.98 51.75
CA PRO A 39 -12.94 -1.69 50.32
C PRO A 39 -13.46 -0.30 49.92
N GLU A 40 -14.61 0.10 50.47
CA GLU A 40 -15.25 1.39 50.16
C GLU A 40 -14.42 2.57 50.66
N ALA A 41 -13.77 2.44 51.82
CA ALA A 41 -12.90 3.48 52.36
C ALA A 41 -11.63 3.66 51.50
N VAL A 42 -11.07 2.55 51.02
CA VAL A 42 -9.88 2.57 50.14
C VAL A 42 -10.24 3.07 48.75
N GLU A 43 -11.39 2.67 48.20
CA GLU A 43 -11.91 3.17 46.93
C GLU A 43 -12.18 4.68 46.99
N ALA A 44 -12.74 5.19 48.09
CA ALA A 44 -12.91 6.62 48.30
C ALA A 44 -11.56 7.36 48.33
N ALA A 45 -10.55 6.78 48.97
CA ALA A 45 -9.20 7.36 48.98
C ALA A 45 -8.56 7.37 47.59
N LEU A 46 -8.68 6.28 46.82
CA LEU A 46 -8.20 6.21 45.44
C LEU A 46 -8.98 7.16 44.51
N THR A 47 -10.27 7.38 44.78
CA THR A 47 -11.08 8.36 44.04
C THR A 47 -10.58 9.79 44.27
N SER A 48 -10.16 10.13 45.49
CA SER A 48 -9.59 11.47 45.77
C SER A 48 -8.28 11.75 45.01
N VAL A 49 -7.56 10.72 44.56
CA VAL A 49 -6.33 10.86 43.75
C VAL A 49 -6.64 11.44 42.36
N LEU A 50 -7.88 11.31 41.87
CA LEU A 50 -8.30 11.93 40.61
C LEU A 50 -8.12 13.44 40.62
N ASP A 51 -8.18 14.07 41.79
CA ASP A 51 -8.02 15.50 41.98
C ASP A 51 -6.55 15.91 42.29
N ASP A 52 -5.57 14.99 42.27
CA ASP A 52 -4.16 15.33 42.50
C ASP A 52 -3.67 16.27 41.39
N PRO A 53 -3.05 17.42 41.71
CA PRO A 53 -2.62 18.39 40.71
C PRO A 53 -1.51 17.87 39.79
N SER A 54 -0.79 16.82 40.20
CA SER A 54 0.31 16.25 39.42
C SER A 54 -0.18 15.11 38.52
N PRO A 55 0.00 15.22 37.18
CA PRO A 55 -0.34 14.12 36.27
C PRO A 55 0.52 12.87 36.51
N LEU A 56 1.69 12.99 37.16
CA LEU A 56 2.51 11.83 37.51
C LEU A 56 1.83 10.92 38.53
N VAL A 57 1.09 11.49 39.48
CA VAL A 57 0.39 10.74 40.52
C VAL A 57 -0.84 10.05 39.91
N ARG A 58 -1.64 10.79 39.13
CA ARG A 58 -2.79 10.23 38.41
C ARG A 58 -2.38 9.15 37.41
N ARG A 59 -1.25 9.33 36.72
CA ARG A 59 -0.68 8.30 35.85
C ARG A 59 -0.25 7.04 36.61
N ALA A 60 0.28 7.18 37.83
CA ALA A 60 0.62 6.03 38.65
C ALA A 60 -0.62 5.18 38.97
N LEU A 61 -1.74 5.82 39.27
CA LEU A 61 -3.03 5.15 39.43
C LEU A 61 -3.50 4.48 38.12
N ALA A 62 -3.45 5.21 37.00
CA ALA A 62 -3.80 4.68 35.68
C ALA A 62 -2.97 3.44 35.32
N MET A 63 -1.67 3.45 35.61
CA MET A 63 -0.76 2.32 35.40
C MET A 63 -1.12 1.11 36.27
N ALA A 64 -1.54 1.33 37.51
CA ALA A 64 -1.94 0.24 38.39
C ALA A 64 -3.26 -0.43 37.93
N PHE A 65 -4.16 0.31 37.28
CA PHE A 65 -5.47 -0.19 36.86
C PHE A 65 -5.59 -0.56 35.38
N ALA A 66 -4.55 -0.33 34.57
CA ALA A 66 -4.61 -0.45 33.12
C ALA A 66 -5.09 -1.81 32.59
N ASP A 67 -4.75 -2.90 33.26
CA ASP A 67 -5.07 -4.27 32.83
C ASP A 67 -6.12 -4.96 33.72
N GLU A 68 -6.63 -4.26 34.73
CA GLU A 68 -7.32 -4.89 35.86
C GLU A 68 -8.84 -4.84 35.75
N ARG A 69 -9.49 -6.01 35.85
CA ARG A 69 -10.96 -6.13 35.77
C ARG A 69 -11.67 -5.77 37.09
N SER A 70 -10.95 -5.85 38.21
CA SER A 70 -11.46 -5.49 39.54
C SER A 70 -11.29 -3.99 39.86
N ALA A 71 -10.68 -3.22 38.96
CA ALA A 71 -10.53 -1.78 39.14
C ALA A 71 -11.90 -1.07 39.19
N PRO A 72 -12.08 -0.04 40.04
CA PRO A 72 -13.33 0.72 40.08
C PRO A 72 -13.57 1.45 38.75
N ARG A 73 -14.69 1.14 38.09
CA ARG A 73 -14.97 1.63 36.73
C ARG A 73 -15.02 3.16 36.63
N HIS A 74 -15.54 3.85 37.66
CA HIS A 74 -15.63 5.33 37.63
C HIS A 74 -14.25 5.99 37.67
N ILE A 75 -13.28 5.41 38.39
CA ILE A 75 -11.88 5.89 38.39
C ILE A 75 -11.27 5.69 37.01
N VAL A 76 -11.45 4.51 36.41
CA VAL A 76 -10.93 4.21 35.07
C VAL A 76 -11.48 5.17 34.02
N LEU A 77 -12.80 5.42 34.02
CA LEU A 77 -13.42 6.37 33.09
C LEU A 77 -12.90 7.80 33.29
N SER A 78 -12.78 8.24 34.55
CA SER A 78 -12.29 9.60 34.84
C SER A 78 -10.85 9.80 34.37
N LEU A 79 -9.98 8.80 34.59
CA LEU A 79 -8.59 8.84 34.12
C LEU A 79 -8.48 8.68 32.59
N ALA A 80 -9.41 7.97 31.94
CA ALA A 80 -9.44 7.84 30.49
C ALA A 80 -9.89 9.14 29.77
N ALA A 81 -10.61 10.03 30.48
CA ALA A 81 -10.98 11.36 29.99
C ALA A 81 -9.93 12.44 30.33
N ASP A 82 -8.84 12.08 31.01
CA ASP A 82 -7.75 12.99 31.38
C ASP A 82 -6.83 13.29 30.18
N GLN A 83 -5.80 14.10 30.40
CA GLN A 83 -4.75 14.37 29.42
C GLN A 83 -4.09 13.07 28.92
N ALA A 84 -3.64 13.08 27.66
CA ALA A 84 -3.16 11.89 26.97
C ALA A 84 -2.08 11.08 27.71
N GLU A 85 -1.19 11.73 28.46
CA GLU A 85 -0.11 11.06 29.22
C GLU A 85 -0.64 10.17 30.36
N VAL A 86 -1.83 10.45 30.88
CA VAL A 86 -2.52 9.67 31.92
C VAL A 86 -3.45 8.65 31.25
N ALA A 87 -4.29 9.13 30.32
CA ALA A 87 -5.35 8.35 29.70
C ALA A 87 -4.84 7.24 28.77
N GLY A 88 -3.76 7.48 28.03
CA GLY A 88 -3.36 6.65 26.89
C GLY A 88 -3.19 5.17 27.22
N LEU A 89 -2.66 4.84 28.41
CA LEU A 89 -2.46 3.44 28.81
C LEU A 89 -3.78 2.74 29.13
N LEU A 90 -4.72 3.44 29.79
CA LEU A 90 -6.06 2.91 30.08
C LEU A 90 -6.85 2.74 28.78
N ILE A 91 -6.80 3.71 27.89
CA ILE A 91 -7.45 3.63 26.58
C ILE A 91 -6.93 2.44 25.80
N ALA A 92 -5.62 2.20 25.78
CA ALA A 92 -5.03 1.11 25.01
C ALA A 92 -5.33 -0.29 25.58
N ARG A 93 -5.53 -0.43 26.90
CA ARG A 93 -5.47 -1.74 27.56
C ARG A 93 -6.65 -2.10 28.45
N SER A 94 -7.38 -1.11 28.97
CA SER A 94 -8.41 -1.39 29.97
C SER A 94 -9.54 -2.23 29.38
N PRO A 95 -9.91 -3.33 30.05
CA PRO A 95 -11.05 -4.16 29.67
C PRO A 95 -12.39 -3.58 30.14
N LEU A 96 -12.38 -2.46 30.90
CA LEU A 96 -13.57 -1.85 31.48
C LEU A 96 -14.18 -0.74 30.61
N LEU A 97 -13.46 -0.33 29.56
CA LEU A 97 -13.96 0.62 28.55
C LEU A 97 -14.89 -0.12 27.58
N THR A 98 -16.13 0.32 27.52
CA THR A 98 -17.11 -0.21 26.57
C THR A 98 -16.92 0.39 25.18
N GLU A 99 -17.54 -0.21 24.17
CA GLU A 99 -17.55 0.36 22.81
C GLU A 99 -18.07 1.80 22.80
N ALA A 100 -19.10 2.11 23.60
CA ALA A 100 -19.65 3.47 23.70
C ALA A 100 -18.63 4.47 24.28
N ASP A 101 -17.89 4.06 25.30
CA ASP A 101 -16.83 4.89 25.90
C ASP A 101 -15.71 5.16 24.88
N LEU A 102 -15.28 4.12 24.13
CA LEU A 102 -14.25 4.26 23.09
C LEU A 102 -14.69 5.13 21.92
N ILE A 103 -15.97 5.08 21.53
CA ILE A 103 -16.54 5.97 20.51
C ILE A 103 -16.54 7.41 21.02
N ASP A 104 -16.94 7.66 22.26
CA ASP A 104 -16.93 9.02 22.83
C ASP A 104 -15.51 9.60 22.87
N ILE A 105 -14.52 8.79 23.26
CA ILE A 105 -13.10 9.14 23.21
C ILE A 105 -12.64 9.35 21.76
N ALA A 106 -13.10 8.55 20.80
CA ALA A 106 -12.77 8.74 19.39
C ALA A 106 -13.33 10.06 18.85
N VAL A 107 -14.48 10.53 19.37
CA VAL A 107 -15.11 11.79 18.96
C VAL A 107 -14.42 13.01 19.59
N THR A 108 -14.14 12.95 20.89
CA THR A 108 -13.72 14.11 21.70
C THR A 108 -12.23 14.15 22.00
N GLY A 109 -11.55 13.01 21.95
CA GLY A 109 -10.18 12.85 22.40
C GLY A 109 -9.14 13.58 21.55
N GLU A 110 -7.99 13.80 22.18
CA GLU A 110 -6.78 14.32 21.54
C GLU A 110 -6.09 13.23 20.70
N ARG A 111 -5.19 13.64 19.80
CA ARG A 111 -4.50 12.76 18.84
C ARG A 111 -3.94 11.47 19.47
N LEU A 112 -3.23 11.56 20.59
CA LEU A 112 -2.64 10.39 21.24
C LEU A 112 -3.70 9.43 21.78
N SER A 113 -4.84 9.95 22.27
CA SER A 113 -5.98 9.14 22.68
C SER A 113 -6.62 8.44 21.48
N LEU A 114 -6.79 9.14 20.35
CA LEU A 114 -7.31 8.53 19.11
C LEU A 114 -6.41 7.40 18.60
N MET A 115 -5.09 7.60 18.63
CA MET A 115 -4.13 6.55 18.29
C MET A 115 -4.21 5.36 19.25
N ALA A 116 -4.36 5.62 20.56
CA ALA A 116 -4.52 4.56 21.55
C ALA A 116 -5.79 3.74 21.30
N VAL A 117 -6.91 4.37 20.93
CA VAL A 117 -8.13 3.67 20.50
C VAL A 117 -7.86 2.86 19.23
N ALA A 118 -7.23 3.45 18.22
CA ALA A 118 -6.97 2.81 16.92
C ALA A 118 -6.07 1.58 17.00
N LEU A 119 -5.16 1.53 17.98
CA LEU A 119 -4.23 0.42 18.20
C LEU A 119 -4.79 -0.69 19.11
N ARG A 120 -6.03 -0.57 19.61
CA ARG A 120 -6.63 -1.62 20.43
C ARG A 120 -6.89 -2.90 19.61
N PRO A 121 -6.85 -4.08 20.24
CA PRO A 121 -7.14 -5.35 19.55
C PRO A 121 -8.64 -5.54 19.20
N ASP A 122 -9.54 -4.78 19.81
CA ASP A 122 -11.01 -4.93 19.74
C ASP A 122 -11.69 -3.77 19.00
N VAL A 123 -11.00 -3.17 18.02
CA VAL A 123 -11.56 -2.07 17.20
C VAL A 123 -12.63 -2.59 16.25
N THR A 124 -13.89 -2.36 16.64
CA THR A 124 -15.08 -2.67 15.83
C THR A 124 -15.25 -1.69 14.67
N ARG A 125 -16.14 -2.04 13.72
CA ARG A 125 -16.53 -1.15 12.61
C ARG A 125 -17.06 0.21 13.06
N ARG A 126 -17.75 0.28 14.20
CA ARG A 126 -18.32 1.53 14.73
C ARG A 126 -17.23 2.45 15.28
N ILE A 127 -16.26 1.88 16.00
CA ILE A 127 -15.08 2.61 16.49
C ILE A 127 -14.23 3.09 15.30
N ALA A 128 -13.98 2.20 14.33
CA ALA A 128 -13.24 2.54 13.11
C ALA A 128 -13.91 3.71 12.36
N HIS A 129 -15.23 3.66 12.16
CA HIS A 129 -15.98 4.76 11.54
C HIS A 129 -15.82 6.08 12.32
N ALA A 130 -15.96 6.05 13.66
CA ALA A 130 -15.78 7.25 14.48
C ALA A 130 -14.37 7.84 14.34
N LEU A 131 -13.32 7.00 14.33
CA LEU A 131 -11.93 7.42 14.12
C LEU A 131 -11.72 8.01 12.72
N VAL A 132 -12.26 7.39 11.67
CA VAL A 132 -12.13 7.87 10.29
C VAL A 132 -12.83 9.21 10.10
N ALA A 133 -14.02 9.37 10.68
CA ALA A 133 -14.80 10.62 10.63
C ALA A 133 -14.07 11.82 11.27
N ARG A 134 -13.09 11.59 12.17
CA ARG A 134 -12.26 12.66 12.74
C ARG A 134 -11.33 13.31 11.73
N GLY A 135 -10.94 12.59 10.67
CA GLY A 135 -10.00 13.09 9.68
C GLY A 135 -8.60 13.37 10.24
N ASP A 136 -8.17 12.69 11.31
CA ASP A 136 -6.79 12.75 11.80
C ASP A 136 -5.94 11.66 11.12
N PHE A 137 -4.80 12.08 10.57
CA PHE A 137 -3.92 11.20 9.81
C PHE A 137 -3.25 10.15 10.70
N ASP A 138 -2.80 10.52 11.90
CA ASP A 138 -2.03 9.63 12.77
C ASP A 138 -2.93 8.51 13.32
N SER A 139 -4.17 8.83 13.68
CA SER A 139 -5.16 7.81 14.06
C SER A 139 -5.58 6.93 12.89
N ALA A 140 -5.77 7.50 11.69
CA ALA A 140 -6.10 6.73 10.49
C ALA A 140 -4.96 5.77 10.08
N PHE A 141 -3.71 6.23 10.15
CA PHE A 141 -2.53 5.42 9.89
C PHE A 141 -2.41 4.28 10.90
N ALA A 142 -2.59 4.59 12.20
CA ALA A 142 -2.61 3.58 13.26
C ALA A 142 -3.73 2.55 13.05
N LEU A 143 -4.94 2.99 12.70
CA LEU A 143 -6.10 2.14 12.43
C LEU A 143 -5.82 1.18 11.27
N VAL A 144 -5.33 1.69 10.13
CA VAL A 144 -5.03 0.87 8.96
C VAL A 144 -3.94 -0.16 9.26
N GLY A 145 -2.89 0.26 9.98
CA GLY A 145 -1.79 -0.62 10.38
C GLY A 145 -2.17 -1.65 11.44
N ASN A 146 -3.30 -1.48 12.12
CA ASN A 146 -3.83 -2.45 13.05
C ASN A 146 -4.55 -3.58 12.31
N GLY A 147 -3.87 -4.73 12.15
CA GLY A 147 -4.42 -5.90 11.46
C GLY A 147 -5.62 -6.56 12.14
N SER A 148 -5.92 -6.22 13.40
CA SER A 148 -7.12 -6.68 14.11
C SER A 148 -8.33 -5.76 13.96
N SER A 149 -8.14 -4.57 13.37
CA SER A 149 -9.22 -3.61 13.19
C SER A 149 -10.22 -4.05 12.12
N GLU A 150 -11.50 -3.97 12.46
CA GLU A 150 -12.59 -4.17 11.53
C GLU A 150 -12.92 -2.86 10.81
N VAL A 151 -12.29 -2.62 9.67
CA VAL A 151 -12.55 -1.41 8.87
C VAL A 151 -13.46 -1.76 7.69
N ALA A 152 -14.56 -1.03 7.52
CA ALA A 152 -15.45 -1.24 6.39
C ALA A 152 -14.81 -0.74 5.08
N GLU A 153 -15.17 -1.38 3.96
CA GLU A 153 -14.67 -1.03 2.62
C GLU A 153 -14.89 0.46 2.27
N ALA A 154 -16.05 1.01 2.62
CA ALA A 154 -16.36 2.42 2.39
C ALA A 154 -15.42 3.37 3.16
N GLU A 155 -15.06 3.02 4.39
CA GLU A 155 -14.13 3.80 5.21
C GLU A 155 -12.71 3.74 4.64
N LEU A 156 -12.27 2.57 4.18
CA LEU A 156 -10.98 2.43 3.50
C LEU A 156 -10.93 3.27 2.22
N LEU A 157 -12.00 3.28 1.41
CA LEU A 157 -12.09 4.13 0.23
C LEU A 157 -12.04 5.62 0.62
N HIS A 158 -12.76 6.03 1.66
CA HIS A 158 -12.72 7.40 2.17
C HIS A 158 -11.31 7.82 2.63
N LEU A 159 -10.58 6.92 3.30
CA LEU A 159 -9.19 7.15 3.68
C LEU A 159 -8.27 7.28 2.45
N VAL A 160 -8.48 6.51 1.38
CA VAL A 160 -7.73 6.67 0.12
C VAL A 160 -8.03 8.02 -0.55
N GLU A 161 -9.27 8.46 -0.52
CA GLU A 161 -9.66 9.76 -1.07
C GLU A 161 -8.98 10.91 -0.33
N THR A 162 -9.02 10.85 1.01
CA THR A 162 -8.55 11.90 1.92
C THR A 162 -7.03 11.93 2.02
N PHE A 163 -6.39 10.76 2.20
CA PHE A 163 -4.98 10.65 2.55
C PHE A 163 -4.15 9.83 1.57
N GLY A 164 -4.73 9.34 0.46
CA GLY A 164 -4.05 8.45 -0.48
C GLY A 164 -2.82 9.01 -1.21
N GLN A 165 -2.50 10.30 -1.03
CA GLN A 165 -1.23 10.85 -1.50
C GLN A 165 -0.04 10.47 -0.60
N HIS A 166 -0.29 10.24 0.69
CA HIS A 166 0.75 9.87 1.65
C HIS A 166 1.26 8.45 1.36
N SER A 167 2.57 8.31 1.16
CA SER A 167 3.21 7.01 0.86
C SER A 167 3.01 6.02 2.02
N ARG A 168 3.22 6.47 3.27
CA ARG A 168 3.09 5.63 4.48
C ARG A 168 1.72 4.97 4.57
N LEU A 169 0.64 5.74 4.37
CA LEU A 169 -0.72 5.18 4.42
C LEU A 169 -0.95 4.15 3.30
N ARG A 170 -0.50 4.44 2.07
CA ARG A 170 -0.62 3.51 0.95
C ARG A 170 0.11 2.19 1.24
N GLU A 171 1.31 2.28 1.80
CA GLU A 171 2.10 1.10 2.19
C GLU A 171 1.41 0.30 3.30
N ALA A 172 0.92 0.97 4.35
CA ALA A 172 0.17 0.31 5.42
C ALA A 172 -1.11 -0.37 4.90
N MET A 173 -1.86 0.27 3.99
CA MET A 173 -3.04 -0.33 3.38
C MET A 173 -2.67 -1.56 2.53
N LEU A 174 -1.62 -1.47 1.70
CA LEU A 174 -1.17 -2.59 0.86
C LEU A 174 -0.62 -3.76 1.68
N GLY A 175 -0.16 -3.52 2.91
CA GLY A 175 0.24 -4.56 3.85
C GLY A 175 -0.93 -5.35 4.44
N ARG A 176 -2.19 -4.88 4.29
CA ARG A 176 -3.36 -5.57 4.82
C ARG A 176 -3.71 -6.79 3.95
N PRO A 177 -3.84 -8.00 4.55
CA PRO A 177 -4.19 -9.21 3.80
C PRO A 177 -5.65 -9.22 3.33
N ASP A 178 -6.53 -8.49 4.02
CA ASP A 178 -7.97 -8.40 3.78
C ASP A 178 -8.38 -7.21 2.89
N LEU A 179 -7.42 -6.54 2.24
CA LEU A 179 -7.67 -5.32 1.49
C LEU A 179 -8.60 -5.56 0.28
N PRO A 180 -9.80 -4.97 0.20
CA PRO A 180 -10.74 -5.21 -0.89
C PRO A 180 -10.23 -4.78 -2.27
N ALA A 181 -10.71 -5.43 -3.33
CA ALA A 181 -10.31 -5.12 -4.71
C ALA A 181 -10.56 -3.65 -5.11
N ALA A 182 -11.68 -3.07 -4.68
CA ALA A 182 -12.01 -1.67 -4.90
C ALA A 182 -10.96 -0.73 -4.30
N VAL A 183 -10.51 -1.02 -3.07
CA VAL A 183 -9.50 -0.20 -2.38
C VAL A 183 -8.14 -0.33 -3.05
N ARG A 184 -7.73 -1.55 -3.44
CA ARG A 184 -6.50 -1.77 -4.23
C ARG A 184 -6.51 -0.96 -5.53
N HIS A 185 -7.64 -0.97 -6.22
CA HIS A 185 -7.83 -0.20 -7.45
C HIS A 185 -7.76 1.31 -7.20
N ALA A 186 -8.45 1.83 -6.17
CA ALA A 186 -8.38 3.24 -5.81
C ALA A 186 -6.95 3.70 -5.46
N LEU A 187 -6.19 2.89 -4.72
CA LEU A 187 -4.78 3.12 -4.42
C LEU A 187 -3.92 3.17 -5.69
N MET A 188 -4.12 2.20 -6.60
CA MET A 188 -3.43 2.17 -7.88
C MET A 188 -3.70 3.42 -8.71
N VAL A 189 -4.96 3.86 -8.80
CA VAL A 189 -5.35 5.09 -9.50
C VAL A 189 -4.68 6.33 -8.87
N ARG A 190 -4.61 6.40 -7.53
CA ARG A 190 -3.90 7.50 -6.84
C ARG A 190 -2.40 7.51 -7.13
N VAL A 191 -1.74 6.35 -7.07
CA VAL A 191 -0.31 6.20 -7.39
C VAL A 191 -0.04 6.62 -8.85
N ALA A 192 -0.86 6.12 -9.77
CA ALA A 192 -0.83 6.45 -11.19
C ALA A 192 -0.94 7.96 -11.41
N SER A 193 -1.94 8.61 -10.80
CA SER A 193 -2.12 10.06 -10.90
C SER A 193 -0.93 10.85 -10.35
N SER A 194 -0.38 10.44 -9.20
CA SER A 194 0.77 11.10 -8.56
C SER A 194 2.03 11.01 -9.45
N LEU A 195 2.32 9.82 -9.98
CA LEU A 195 3.43 9.61 -10.90
C LEU A 195 3.23 10.36 -12.23
N GLY A 196 1.99 10.41 -12.72
CA GLY A 196 1.64 11.17 -13.92
C GLY A 196 1.93 12.67 -13.78
N GLY A 197 1.58 13.26 -12.64
CA GLY A 197 1.94 14.66 -12.32
C GLY A 197 3.44 14.86 -12.40
N PHE A 198 4.21 14.07 -11.64
CA PHE A 198 5.67 14.13 -11.61
C PHE A 198 6.34 14.05 -12.99
N VAL A 199 5.89 13.12 -13.85
CA VAL A 199 6.43 12.93 -15.20
C VAL A 199 6.18 14.14 -16.10
N THR A 200 5.00 14.76 -15.97
CA THR A 200 4.64 15.95 -16.75
C THR A 200 5.40 17.17 -16.26
N ASP A 201 5.43 17.40 -14.95
CA ASP A 201 6.06 18.56 -14.32
C ASP A 201 7.59 18.54 -14.49
N GLY A 202 8.19 17.35 -14.48
CA GLY A 202 9.60 17.15 -14.77
C GLY A 202 9.98 17.26 -16.26
N GLY A 203 8.99 17.42 -17.16
CA GLY A 203 9.22 17.54 -18.59
C GLY A 203 9.76 16.26 -19.25
N PHE A 204 9.53 15.09 -18.64
CA PHE A 204 10.04 13.82 -19.15
C PHE A 204 9.24 13.33 -20.37
N LEU A 205 7.93 13.59 -20.39
CA LEU A 205 7.02 13.25 -21.48
C LEU A 205 6.09 14.43 -21.78
N SER A 206 5.58 14.49 -23.02
CA SER A 206 4.48 15.40 -23.34
C SER A 206 3.21 14.98 -22.58
N LYS A 207 2.36 15.96 -22.24
CA LYS A 207 1.09 15.73 -21.54
C LYS A 207 0.23 14.65 -22.22
N ALA A 208 0.06 14.76 -23.55
CA ALA A 208 -0.73 13.80 -24.32
C ALA A 208 -0.17 12.35 -24.26
N ARG A 209 1.16 12.20 -24.32
CA ARG A 209 1.80 10.87 -24.23
C ARG A 209 1.68 10.28 -22.83
N ASN A 210 1.84 11.11 -21.80
CA ASN A 210 1.75 10.67 -20.42
C ASN A 210 0.32 10.27 -20.03
N THR A 211 -0.69 11.07 -20.40
CA THR A 211 -2.11 10.73 -20.17
C THR A 211 -2.46 9.37 -20.76
N ARG A 212 -2.11 9.14 -22.04
CA ARG A 212 -2.35 7.88 -22.73
C ARG A 212 -1.65 6.69 -22.05
N MET A 213 -0.37 6.86 -21.68
CA MET A 213 0.39 5.81 -21.00
C MET A 213 -0.20 5.48 -19.63
N MET A 214 -0.69 6.48 -18.92
CA MET A 214 -1.28 6.30 -17.60
C MET A 214 -2.64 5.59 -17.68
N GLU A 215 -3.50 6.00 -18.61
CA GLU A 215 -4.77 5.32 -18.90
C GLU A 215 -4.54 3.84 -19.23
N GLU A 216 -3.55 3.54 -20.07
CA GLU A 216 -3.20 2.15 -20.42
C GLU A 216 -2.70 1.35 -19.22
N THR A 217 -1.89 1.96 -18.36
CA THR A 217 -1.35 1.32 -17.14
C THR A 217 -2.46 1.04 -16.14
N VAL A 218 -3.36 2.01 -15.91
CA VAL A 218 -4.52 1.87 -15.01
C VAL A 218 -5.46 0.78 -15.53
N GLN A 219 -5.80 0.78 -16.81
CA GLN A 219 -6.64 -0.26 -17.40
C GLN A 219 -5.98 -1.65 -17.29
N SER A 220 -4.67 -1.74 -17.55
CA SER A 220 -3.94 -3.00 -17.40
C SER A 220 -3.98 -3.52 -15.97
N GLY A 221 -3.66 -2.66 -15.01
CA GLY A 221 -3.69 -3.03 -13.59
C GLY A 221 -5.10 -3.36 -13.09
N THR A 222 -6.14 -2.72 -13.63
CA THR A 222 -7.55 -3.02 -13.32
C THR A 222 -7.91 -4.46 -13.72
N VAL A 223 -7.52 -4.87 -14.93
CA VAL A 223 -7.71 -6.25 -15.40
C VAL A 223 -6.91 -7.23 -14.54
N THR A 224 -5.69 -6.89 -14.14
CA THR A 224 -4.88 -7.71 -13.22
C THR A 224 -5.54 -7.87 -11.85
N ILE A 225 -6.08 -6.80 -11.26
CA ILE A 225 -6.81 -6.85 -9.99
C ILE A 225 -8.05 -7.76 -10.14
N ALA A 226 -8.82 -7.59 -11.22
CA ALA A 226 -10.01 -8.39 -11.47
C ALA A 226 -9.72 -9.90 -11.51
N ARG A 227 -8.63 -10.33 -12.15
CA ARG A 227 -8.20 -11.74 -12.24
C ARG A 227 -8.05 -12.40 -10.86
N GLY A 228 -7.52 -11.66 -9.88
CA GLY A 228 -7.29 -12.13 -8.51
C GLY A 228 -8.49 -11.95 -7.56
N THR A 229 -9.60 -11.38 -8.02
CA THR A 229 -10.72 -10.98 -7.15
C THR A 229 -11.68 -12.13 -6.83
N GLY A 230 -11.80 -13.14 -7.69
CA GLY A 230 -12.64 -14.32 -7.45
C GLY A 230 -14.11 -13.97 -7.18
N LYS A 231 -14.62 -14.31 -5.99
CA LYS A 231 -16.04 -14.11 -5.62
C LYS A 231 -16.42 -12.64 -5.45
N GLU A 232 -15.47 -11.75 -5.21
CA GLU A 232 -15.71 -10.32 -5.04
C GLU A 232 -15.88 -9.58 -6.37
N LEU A 233 -15.76 -10.28 -7.52
CA LEU A 233 -15.70 -9.65 -8.83
C LEU A 233 -16.94 -8.79 -9.12
N ALA A 234 -18.13 -9.26 -8.75
CA ALA A 234 -19.37 -8.49 -8.94
C ALA A 234 -19.34 -7.15 -8.18
N ARG A 235 -18.87 -7.13 -6.93
CA ARG A 235 -18.73 -5.89 -6.14
C ARG A 235 -17.66 -4.98 -6.75
N PHE A 236 -16.57 -5.56 -7.24
CA PHE A 236 -15.53 -4.79 -7.92
C PHE A 236 -16.02 -4.14 -9.22
N ILE A 237 -16.83 -4.85 -10.01
CA ILE A 237 -17.49 -4.28 -11.21
C ILE A 237 -18.42 -3.13 -10.82
N ALA A 238 -19.24 -3.29 -9.78
CA ALA A 238 -20.11 -2.21 -9.29
C ALA A 238 -19.30 -0.97 -8.90
N HIS A 239 -18.17 -1.14 -8.20
CA HIS A 239 -17.23 -0.06 -7.89
C HIS A 239 -16.68 0.61 -9.16
N LEU A 240 -16.28 -0.16 -10.18
CA LEU A 240 -15.79 0.40 -11.45
C LEU A 240 -16.89 1.18 -12.19
N ARG A 241 -18.15 0.73 -12.12
CA ARG A 241 -19.29 1.46 -12.69
C ARG A 241 -19.52 2.77 -11.94
N GLU A 242 -19.62 2.73 -10.61
CA GLU A 242 -19.89 3.89 -9.76
C GLU A 242 -18.79 4.95 -9.86
N SER A 243 -17.53 4.52 -10.01
CA SER A 243 -16.38 5.40 -10.22
C SER A 243 -16.19 5.86 -11.68
N GLY A 244 -17.03 5.43 -12.63
CA GLY A 244 -16.93 5.77 -14.05
C GLY A 244 -15.74 5.12 -14.78
N GLN A 245 -15.11 4.13 -14.18
CA GLN A 245 -13.92 3.42 -14.70
C GLN A 245 -14.29 2.21 -15.56
N LEU A 246 -15.55 1.75 -15.50
CA LEU A 246 -16.09 0.73 -16.40
C LEU A 246 -16.32 1.30 -17.81
N THR A 247 -15.24 1.41 -18.57
CA THR A 247 -15.24 2.03 -19.90
C THR A 247 -15.26 1.01 -21.04
N PRO A 248 -15.74 1.37 -22.24
CA PRO A 248 -15.67 0.48 -23.41
C PRO A 248 -14.24 0.04 -23.76
N SER A 249 -13.23 0.90 -23.53
CA SER A 249 -11.83 0.54 -23.70
C SER A 249 -11.35 -0.49 -22.68
N LEU A 250 -11.82 -0.43 -21.43
CA LEU A 250 -11.53 -1.44 -20.42
C LEU A 250 -12.20 -2.78 -20.78
N LEU A 251 -13.45 -2.76 -21.25
CA LEU A 251 -14.13 -3.95 -21.76
C LEU A 251 -13.36 -4.57 -22.93
N LEU A 252 -13.00 -3.78 -23.94
CA LEU A 252 -12.17 -4.25 -25.06
C LEU A 252 -10.85 -4.84 -24.55
N ARG A 253 -10.14 -4.16 -23.65
CA ARG A 253 -8.89 -4.65 -23.09
C ARG A 253 -9.06 -5.99 -22.38
N SER A 254 -10.10 -6.12 -21.55
CA SER A 254 -10.37 -7.33 -20.79
C SER A 254 -10.66 -8.53 -21.68
N VAL A 255 -11.49 -8.37 -22.73
CA VAL A 255 -11.76 -9.46 -23.68
C VAL A 255 -10.52 -9.82 -24.48
N LEU A 256 -9.73 -8.84 -24.95
CA LEU A 256 -8.47 -9.09 -25.66
C LEU A 256 -7.45 -9.83 -24.77
N GLY A 257 -7.51 -9.61 -23.46
CA GLY A 257 -6.74 -10.35 -22.45
C GLY A 257 -7.26 -11.76 -22.14
N GLY A 258 -8.42 -12.13 -22.67
CA GLY A 258 -9.07 -13.43 -22.45
C GLY A 258 -9.94 -13.49 -21.20
N GLU A 259 -10.26 -12.36 -20.57
CA GLU A 259 -10.96 -12.30 -19.27
C GLU A 259 -12.49 -12.33 -19.44
N THR A 260 -13.01 -13.50 -19.82
CA THR A 260 -14.46 -13.71 -20.03
C THR A 260 -15.29 -13.51 -18.75
N ALA A 261 -14.73 -13.81 -17.58
CA ALA A 261 -15.41 -13.60 -16.30
C ALA A 261 -15.67 -12.11 -16.03
N PHE A 262 -14.70 -11.25 -16.34
CA PHE A 262 -14.84 -9.80 -16.23
C PHE A 262 -15.93 -9.28 -17.17
N ILE A 263 -15.92 -9.74 -18.43
CA ILE A 263 -16.95 -9.37 -19.43
C ILE A 263 -18.33 -9.84 -18.99
N ALA A 264 -18.48 -11.08 -18.57
CA ALA A 264 -19.76 -11.62 -18.12
C ALA A 264 -20.31 -10.86 -16.91
N ALA A 265 -19.47 -10.57 -15.91
CA ALA A 265 -19.85 -9.78 -14.74
C ALA A 265 -20.22 -8.34 -15.11
N SER A 266 -19.45 -7.71 -16.02
CA SER A 266 -19.73 -6.36 -16.51
C SER A 266 -21.06 -6.28 -17.26
N LEU A 267 -21.32 -7.23 -18.15
CA LEU A 267 -22.59 -7.28 -18.89
C LEU A 267 -23.78 -7.61 -17.99
N ALA A 268 -23.59 -8.45 -16.97
CA ALA A 268 -24.63 -8.77 -16.00
C ALA A 268 -25.04 -7.52 -15.22
N ASP A 269 -24.05 -6.76 -14.74
CA ASP A 269 -24.26 -5.51 -14.01
C ASP A 269 -24.87 -4.41 -14.89
N LEU A 270 -24.35 -4.20 -16.12
CA LEU A 270 -24.86 -3.19 -17.05
C LEU A 270 -26.27 -3.50 -17.58
N CYS A 271 -26.61 -4.78 -17.73
CA CYS A 271 -27.93 -5.19 -18.22
C CYS A 271 -28.95 -5.40 -17.11
N ASP A 272 -28.56 -5.38 -15.84
CA ASP A 272 -29.37 -5.84 -14.70
C ASP A 272 -29.92 -7.26 -14.95
N LEU A 273 -28.99 -8.21 -15.13
CA LEU A 273 -29.28 -9.62 -15.41
C LEU A 273 -28.59 -10.54 -14.42
N GLU A 274 -29.15 -11.73 -14.23
CA GLU A 274 -28.56 -12.76 -13.38
C GLU A 274 -27.12 -13.13 -13.86
N PRO A 275 -26.11 -13.13 -12.97
CA PRO A 275 -24.72 -13.41 -13.35
C PRO A 275 -24.52 -14.78 -14.00
N SER A 276 -25.22 -15.80 -13.53
CA SER A 276 -25.17 -17.17 -14.06
C SER A 276 -25.63 -17.24 -15.52
N ARG A 277 -26.75 -16.57 -15.84
CA ARG A 277 -27.34 -16.48 -17.17
C ARG A 277 -26.42 -15.74 -18.14
N THR A 278 -25.89 -14.61 -17.71
CA THR A 278 -24.97 -13.82 -18.56
C THR A 278 -23.67 -14.58 -18.82
N ALA A 279 -23.12 -15.25 -17.79
CA ALA A 279 -21.95 -16.12 -17.95
C ALA A 279 -22.21 -17.27 -18.94
N ALA A 280 -23.39 -17.90 -18.90
CA ALA A 280 -23.76 -18.95 -19.85
C ALA A 280 -23.85 -18.42 -21.29
N ILE A 281 -24.42 -17.23 -21.50
CA ILE A 281 -24.47 -16.60 -22.84
C ILE A 281 -23.07 -16.30 -23.34
N VAL A 282 -22.22 -15.68 -22.51
CA VAL A 282 -20.82 -15.35 -22.86
C VAL A 282 -20.02 -16.61 -23.16
N ALA A 283 -20.20 -17.68 -22.38
CA ALA A 283 -19.54 -18.96 -22.60
C ALA A 283 -20.01 -19.66 -23.89
N SER A 284 -21.30 -19.56 -24.22
CA SER A 284 -21.85 -20.16 -25.45
C SER A 284 -21.32 -19.51 -26.72
N GLY A 285 -20.89 -18.25 -26.65
CA GLY A 285 -20.40 -17.51 -27.82
C GLY A 285 -21.45 -17.28 -28.92
N THR A 286 -22.74 -17.38 -28.60
CA THR A 286 -23.82 -17.25 -29.60
C THR A 286 -23.97 -15.80 -30.06
N GLU A 287 -23.69 -15.52 -31.34
CA GLU A 287 -23.66 -14.15 -31.88
C GLU A 287 -24.95 -13.36 -31.66
N PRO A 288 -26.16 -13.88 -31.95
CA PRO A 288 -27.38 -13.11 -31.76
C PRO A 288 -27.61 -12.71 -30.30
N ALA A 289 -27.29 -13.60 -29.36
CA ALA A 289 -27.43 -13.35 -27.94
C ALA A 289 -26.40 -12.32 -27.44
N LEU A 290 -25.16 -12.41 -27.92
CA LEU A 290 -24.12 -11.44 -27.61
C LEU A 290 -24.47 -10.04 -28.14
N HIS A 291 -24.93 -9.92 -29.40
CA HIS A 291 -25.39 -8.64 -29.94
C HIS A 291 -26.56 -8.05 -29.15
N ALA A 292 -27.51 -8.89 -28.71
CA ALA A 292 -28.62 -8.45 -27.87
C ALA A 292 -28.13 -7.92 -26.51
N LEU A 293 -27.17 -8.60 -25.87
CA LEU A 293 -26.55 -8.15 -24.62
C LEU A 293 -25.79 -6.82 -24.81
N MET A 294 -24.98 -6.69 -25.85
CA MET A 294 -24.21 -5.46 -26.11
C MET A 294 -25.13 -4.25 -26.33
N ARG A 295 -26.26 -4.46 -27.03
CA ARG A 295 -27.28 -3.43 -27.24
C ARG A 295 -27.95 -3.03 -25.95
N ARG A 296 -28.34 -4.01 -25.10
CA ARG A 296 -28.96 -3.75 -23.80
C ARG A 296 -28.00 -3.04 -22.84
N ALA A 297 -26.72 -3.40 -22.86
CA ALA A 297 -25.68 -2.78 -22.06
C ALA A 297 -25.31 -1.35 -22.52
N GLY A 298 -25.92 -0.83 -23.60
CA GLY A 298 -25.62 0.51 -24.13
C GLY A 298 -24.24 0.64 -24.76
N ILE A 299 -23.60 -0.47 -25.12
CA ILE A 299 -22.29 -0.44 -25.77
C ILE A 299 -22.45 0.13 -27.19
N PRO A 300 -21.57 1.04 -27.64
CA PRO A 300 -21.63 1.59 -28.99
C PRO A 300 -21.64 0.52 -30.07
N THR A 301 -22.53 0.66 -31.06
CA THR A 301 -22.77 -0.34 -32.11
C THR A 301 -21.51 -0.70 -32.91
N PHE A 302 -20.63 0.28 -33.14
CA PHE A 302 -19.36 0.05 -33.85
C PHE A 302 -18.39 -0.88 -33.11
N LEU A 303 -18.55 -1.08 -31.79
CA LEU A 303 -17.74 -2.03 -31.02
C LEU A 303 -18.31 -3.46 -31.01
N HIS A 304 -19.56 -3.64 -31.43
CA HIS A 304 -20.22 -4.95 -31.33
C HIS A 304 -19.49 -6.03 -32.13
N PRO A 305 -19.16 -5.86 -33.43
CA PRO A 305 -18.49 -6.90 -34.20
C PRO A 305 -17.15 -7.32 -33.58
N VAL A 306 -16.39 -6.34 -33.07
CA VAL A 306 -15.08 -6.55 -32.46
C VAL A 306 -15.19 -7.33 -31.14
N LEU A 307 -16.11 -6.92 -30.26
CA LEU A 307 -16.32 -7.60 -28.97
C LEU A 307 -16.89 -9.00 -29.16
N VAL A 308 -17.86 -9.19 -30.06
CA VAL A 308 -18.46 -10.50 -30.35
C VAL A 308 -17.41 -11.47 -30.88
N ALA A 309 -16.63 -11.08 -31.90
CA ALA A 309 -15.56 -11.91 -32.43
C ALA A 309 -14.51 -12.27 -31.35
N SER A 310 -14.17 -11.30 -30.50
CA SER A 310 -13.21 -11.51 -29.41
C SER A 310 -13.73 -12.48 -28.34
N ILE A 311 -14.99 -12.33 -27.90
CA ILE A 311 -15.61 -13.20 -26.89
C ILE A 311 -15.65 -14.65 -27.38
N ARG A 312 -16.04 -14.85 -28.66
CA ARG A 312 -16.13 -16.19 -29.27
C ARG A 312 -14.80 -16.93 -29.22
N VAL A 313 -13.72 -16.28 -29.64
CA VAL A 313 -12.38 -16.89 -29.61
C VAL A 313 -11.87 -17.04 -28.19
N SER A 314 -12.14 -16.06 -27.32
CA SER A 314 -11.76 -16.13 -25.91
C SER A 314 -12.44 -17.29 -25.17
N ALA A 315 -13.68 -17.65 -25.52
CA ALA A 315 -14.41 -18.77 -24.93
C ALA A 315 -13.78 -20.13 -25.29
N THR A 316 -13.13 -20.23 -26.46
CA THR A 316 -12.48 -21.47 -26.91
C THR A 316 -11.06 -21.66 -26.37
N LEU A 317 -10.42 -20.60 -25.87
CA LEU A 317 -9.03 -20.66 -25.42
C LEU A 317 -8.88 -21.36 -24.05
N PRO A 318 -7.90 -22.28 -23.88
CA PRO A 318 -7.62 -22.88 -22.58
C PRO A 318 -7.08 -21.84 -21.59
N VAL A 319 -7.33 -22.06 -20.30
CA VAL A 319 -6.98 -21.11 -19.21
C VAL A 319 -5.48 -20.78 -19.18
N GLY A 320 -4.61 -21.72 -19.58
CA GLY A 320 -3.16 -21.53 -19.61
C GLY A 320 -2.67 -20.52 -20.65
N GLU A 321 -3.38 -20.37 -21.78
CA GLU A 321 -3.04 -19.42 -22.85
C GLU A 321 -3.49 -17.98 -22.57
N ARG A 322 -4.20 -17.77 -21.45
CA ARG A 322 -4.68 -16.45 -21.01
C ARG A 322 -3.64 -15.70 -20.16
N ARG A 323 -2.38 -16.12 -20.17
CA ARG A 323 -1.29 -15.57 -19.33
C ARG A 323 -0.50 -14.49 -20.08
N GLY A 324 -1.04 -13.28 -20.11
CA GLY A 324 -0.40 -12.09 -20.68
C GLY A 324 -1.32 -10.88 -20.67
N SER A 325 -0.83 -9.72 -21.10
CA SER A 325 -1.67 -8.52 -21.27
C SER A 325 -2.76 -8.74 -22.32
N TYR A 326 -2.46 -9.51 -23.37
CA TYR A 326 -3.36 -9.82 -24.49
C TYR A 326 -3.11 -11.23 -25.02
N ALA A 327 -4.15 -11.89 -25.50
CA ALA A 327 -4.09 -13.15 -26.21
C ALA A 327 -4.10 -12.91 -27.73
N LEU A 328 -3.00 -13.25 -28.41
CA LEU A 328 -2.83 -13.00 -29.85
C LEU A 328 -3.98 -13.55 -30.72
N PRO A 329 -4.51 -14.76 -30.50
CA PRO A 329 -5.67 -15.26 -31.24
C PRO A 329 -6.91 -14.37 -31.11
N VAL A 330 -7.15 -13.83 -29.90
CA VAL A 330 -8.29 -12.94 -29.63
C VAL A 330 -8.11 -11.59 -30.32
N VAL A 331 -6.88 -11.04 -30.29
CA VAL A 331 -6.58 -9.78 -30.99
C VAL A 331 -6.81 -9.91 -32.50
N ARG A 332 -6.42 -11.03 -33.10
CA ARG A 332 -6.66 -11.28 -34.54
C ARG A 332 -8.15 -11.41 -34.85
N ALA A 333 -8.92 -12.05 -33.98
CA ALA A 333 -10.38 -12.12 -34.12
C ALA A 333 -11.03 -10.73 -34.02
N ALA A 334 -10.56 -9.90 -33.09
CA ALA A 334 -10.98 -8.52 -32.94
C ALA A 334 -10.71 -7.70 -34.22
N GLN A 335 -9.55 -7.89 -34.84
CA GLN A 335 -9.20 -7.25 -36.12
C GLN A 335 -10.13 -7.71 -37.24
N ALA A 336 -10.42 -9.01 -37.33
CA ALA A 336 -11.36 -9.55 -38.32
C ALA A 336 -12.75 -8.91 -38.18
N GLY A 337 -13.30 -8.85 -36.95
CA GLY A 337 -14.57 -8.17 -36.69
C GLY A 337 -14.53 -6.67 -36.97
N CYS A 338 -13.36 -6.02 -36.81
CA CYS A 338 -13.19 -4.61 -37.10
C CYS A 338 -13.27 -4.27 -38.59
N LEU A 339 -13.11 -5.26 -39.50
CA LEU A 339 -13.28 -5.04 -40.94
C LEU A 339 -14.74 -4.69 -41.32
N GLU A 340 -15.70 -5.06 -40.49
CA GLU A 340 -17.13 -4.74 -40.69
C GLU A 340 -17.46 -3.30 -40.27
N VAL A 341 -16.57 -2.64 -39.53
CA VAL A 341 -16.77 -1.30 -39.00
C VAL A 341 -16.37 -0.26 -40.04
N GLN A 342 -17.36 0.47 -40.56
CA GLN A 342 -17.14 1.55 -41.53
C GLN A 342 -16.88 2.89 -40.83
N GLY A 343 -16.28 3.83 -41.57
CA GLY A 343 -16.06 5.20 -41.11
C GLY A 343 -14.74 5.44 -40.36
N GLU A 344 -14.58 6.65 -39.82
CA GLU A 344 -13.37 7.07 -39.10
C GLU A 344 -13.16 6.29 -37.79
N GLU A 345 -14.24 5.83 -37.16
CA GLU A 345 -14.23 4.98 -35.97
C GLU A 345 -13.50 3.66 -36.25
N GLY A 346 -13.82 3.01 -37.38
CA GLY A 346 -13.19 1.75 -37.80
C GLY A 346 -11.69 1.90 -38.03
N VAL A 347 -11.27 2.99 -38.69
CA VAL A 347 -9.84 3.29 -38.91
C VAL A 347 -9.09 3.48 -37.59
N ARG A 348 -9.65 4.26 -36.66
CA ARG A 348 -9.07 4.50 -35.32
C ARG A 348 -8.99 3.22 -34.50
N LEU A 349 -10.06 2.40 -34.52
CA LEU A 349 -10.13 1.13 -33.81
C LEU A 349 -9.12 0.12 -34.37
N MET A 350 -9.02 0.00 -35.69
CA MET A 350 -8.05 -0.88 -36.34
C MET A 350 -6.60 -0.48 -35.99
N ALA A 351 -6.29 0.82 -35.96
CA ALA A 351 -4.99 1.31 -35.54
C ALA A 351 -4.67 0.94 -34.07
N LEU A 352 -5.67 1.01 -33.19
CA LEU A 352 -5.54 0.57 -31.80
C LEU A 352 -5.30 -0.95 -31.70
N LEU A 353 -6.06 -1.76 -32.45
CA LEU A 353 -5.94 -3.22 -32.44
C LEU A 353 -4.59 -3.70 -32.98
N ARG A 354 -4.06 -3.07 -34.04
CA ARG A 354 -2.70 -3.35 -34.54
C ARG A 354 -1.62 -3.07 -33.50
N ARG A 355 -1.81 -2.05 -32.67
CA ARG A 355 -0.90 -1.77 -31.57
C ARG A 355 -0.98 -2.87 -30.48
N PHE A 356 -2.19 -3.31 -30.13
CA PHE A 356 -2.35 -4.42 -29.19
C PHE A 356 -1.80 -5.73 -29.75
N GLU A 357 -1.88 -5.96 -31.06
CA GLU A 357 -1.26 -7.13 -31.71
C GLU A 357 0.26 -7.08 -31.55
N ALA A 358 0.88 -5.93 -31.83
CA ALA A 358 2.32 -5.77 -31.64
C ALA A 358 2.75 -5.96 -30.17
N GLU A 359 1.93 -5.52 -29.22
CA GLU A 359 2.18 -5.73 -27.78
C GLU A 359 1.99 -7.19 -27.36
N ALA A 360 0.95 -7.86 -27.88
CA ALA A 360 0.70 -9.29 -27.67
C ALA A 360 1.85 -10.14 -28.20
N ALA A 361 2.29 -9.88 -29.45
CA ALA A 361 3.41 -10.57 -30.08
C ALA A 361 4.70 -10.40 -29.28
N ARG A 362 5.01 -9.17 -28.83
CA ARG A 362 6.18 -8.91 -27.97
C ARG A 362 6.12 -9.66 -26.65
N SER A 363 4.96 -9.68 -26.00
CA SER A 363 4.77 -10.35 -24.71
C SER A 363 4.95 -11.86 -24.85
N GLU A 364 4.36 -12.44 -25.90
CA GLU A 364 4.48 -13.86 -26.20
C GLU A 364 5.93 -14.25 -26.55
N SER A 365 6.62 -13.46 -27.40
CA SER A 365 8.03 -13.70 -27.71
C SER A 365 8.92 -13.63 -26.46
N ARG A 366 8.68 -12.69 -25.54
CA ARG A 366 9.42 -12.62 -24.26
C ARG A 366 9.20 -13.85 -23.41
N ARG A 367 7.96 -14.34 -23.32
CA ARG A 367 7.60 -15.54 -22.55
C ARG A 367 8.31 -16.78 -23.11
N ILE A 368 8.28 -16.97 -24.43
CA ILE A 368 8.98 -18.07 -25.11
C ILE A 368 10.49 -17.96 -24.87
N ALA A 369 11.07 -16.77 -25.06
CA ALA A 369 12.50 -16.56 -24.83
C ALA A 369 12.91 -16.84 -23.38
N GLU A 370 12.09 -16.50 -22.39
CA GLU A 370 12.36 -16.77 -20.98
C GLU A 370 12.24 -18.27 -20.65
N SER A 371 11.26 -18.98 -21.22
CA SER A 371 11.16 -20.45 -21.10
C SER A 371 12.43 -21.13 -21.64
N LEU A 372 12.85 -20.75 -22.85
CA LEU A 372 14.05 -21.30 -23.47
C LEU A 372 15.31 -20.99 -22.64
N ARG A 373 15.40 -19.80 -22.02
CA ARG A 373 16.50 -19.47 -21.09
C ARG A 373 16.49 -20.35 -19.85
N GLN A 374 15.31 -20.61 -19.28
CA GLN A 374 15.16 -21.49 -18.12
C GLN A 374 15.52 -22.93 -18.47
N GLU A 375 15.10 -23.43 -19.62
CA GLU A 375 15.46 -24.74 -20.15
C GLU A 375 16.98 -24.85 -20.32
N VAL A 376 17.61 -23.88 -21.00
CA VAL A 376 19.07 -23.85 -21.18
C VAL A 376 19.81 -23.78 -19.83
N ASN A 377 19.30 -23.02 -18.86
CA ASN A 377 19.90 -22.96 -17.53
C ASN A 377 19.74 -24.27 -16.77
N ALA A 378 18.57 -24.92 -16.84
CA ALA A 378 18.34 -26.22 -16.22
C ALA A 378 19.19 -27.32 -16.87
N GLU A 379 19.35 -27.30 -18.19
CA GLU A 379 20.27 -28.17 -18.92
C GLU A 379 21.72 -27.93 -18.47
N LYS A 380 22.17 -26.66 -18.37
CA LYS A 380 23.51 -26.34 -17.86
C LYS A 380 23.72 -26.82 -16.43
N GLU A 381 22.73 -26.68 -15.56
CA GLU A 381 22.78 -27.18 -14.18
C GLU A 381 22.83 -28.71 -14.14
N GLN A 382 22.11 -29.41 -15.03
CA GLN A 382 22.20 -30.86 -15.19
C GLN A 382 23.55 -31.33 -15.73
N PHE A 383 24.13 -30.61 -16.70
CA PHE A 383 25.47 -30.91 -17.22
C PHE A 383 26.59 -30.53 -16.23
N SER A 384 26.36 -29.58 -15.33
CA SER A 384 27.28 -29.23 -14.24
C SER A 384 27.29 -30.24 -13.08
N LEU A 385 26.42 -31.25 -13.09
CA LEU A 385 26.40 -32.37 -12.14
C LEU A 385 27.22 -33.60 -12.61
N LEU A 386 27.94 -33.50 -13.72
CA LEU A 386 29.03 -34.45 -14.01
C LEU A 386 30.14 -34.26 -12.96
N PRO A 387 30.65 -35.32 -12.31
CA PRO A 387 31.73 -35.19 -11.34
C PRO A 387 32.92 -34.45 -11.96
N ALA A 388 33.56 -33.57 -11.20
CA ALA A 388 34.75 -32.81 -11.60
C ALA A 388 35.99 -33.68 -11.92
N ASP A 389 35.85 -35.01 -11.92
CA ASP A 389 36.93 -35.99 -12.00
C ASP A 389 37.07 -36.69 -13.36
N ILE A 390 36.53 -36.15 -14.44
CA ILE A 390 37.06 -36.50 -15.78
C ILE A 390 38.20 -35.52 -16.08
N GLY A 391 39.35 -35.79 -15.48
CA GLY A 391 40.60 -35.13 -15.82
C GLY A 391 40.97 -35.34 -17.30
N PRO A 392 41.83 -34.49 -17.88
CA PRO A 392 42.19 -34.48 -19.31
C PRO A 392 42.94 -35.74 -19.80
N GLU A 393 43.06 -36.80 -19.00
CA GLU A 393 43.79 -38.03 -19.35
C GLU A 393 42.91 -39.10 -20.04
N MET A 394 41.59 -39.03 -19.94
CA MET A 394 40.68 -40.01 -20.58
C MET A 394 40.32 -39.69 -22.04
N LEU A 395 40.69 -38.51 -22.54
CA LEU A 395 40.53 -38.14 -23.97
C LEU A 395 41.73 -38.55 -24.84
N ARG A 396 42.72 -39.25 -24.27
CA ARG A 396 43.91 -39.76 -25.00
C ARG A 396 43.85 -41.25 -25.36
N LEU A 397 42.78 -41.97 -25.02
CA LEU A 397 42.58 -43.37 -25.40
C LEU A 397 41.57 -43.49 -26.55
N GLY A 398 42.05 -43.14 -27.73
CA GLY A 398 41.38 -43.31 -29.00
C GLY A 398 42.39 -43.15 -30.13
N GLY A 399 43.52 -43.84 -30.01
CA GLY A 399 44.58 -43.83 -31.00
C GLY A 399 44.06 -44.36 -32.34
N LEU A 400 43.88 -43.43 -33.28
CA LEU A 400 43.96 -43.66 -34.72
C LEU A 400 44.74 -42.47 -35.29
N THR A 401 46.02 -42.73 -35.51
CA THR A 401 46.86 -42.00 -36.47
C THR A 401 46.23 -42.12 -37.85
N ASP A 402 46.04 -41.00 -38.56
CA ASP A 402 46.54 -40.87 -39.93
C ASP A 402 46.44 -39.41 -40.40
N GLU A 403 47.37 -39.11 -41.30
CA GLU A 403 47.94 -37.81 -41.67
C GLU A 403 47.08 -36.96 -42.64
N ALA A 404 47.58 -35.74 -42.89
CA ALA A 404 47.21 -34.75 -43.90
C ALA A 404 45.98 -33.87 -43.52
N GLU A 405 46.06 -32.55 -43.35
CA GLU A 405 46.65 -31.56 -44.25
C GLU A 405 46.73 -30.22 -43.49
N ALA A 406 47.89 -29.56 -43.50
CA ALA A 406 48.09 -28.25 -42.89
C ALA A 406 48.64 -27.29 -43.96
N ALA A 407 47.98 -26.15 -44.11
CA ALA A 407 48.50 -24.94 -44.75
C ALA A 407 47.90 -23.69 -44.03
N PRO A 408 48.63 -22.56 -44.00
CA PRO A 408 48.99 -21.92 -42.73
C PRO A 408 48.24 -20.60 -42.45
N VAL A 409 48.15 -20.24 -41.17
CA VAL A 409 47.88 -18.86 -40.73
C VAL A 409 49.17 -18.25 -40.19
N VAL A 410 49.45 -17.07 -40.70
CA VAL A 410 50.65 -16.24 -40.57
C VAL A 410 50.90 -15.80 -39.12
N GLU A 411 52.16 -15.88 -38.69
CA GLU A 411 52.70 -15.27 -37.45
C GLU A 411 52.55 -13.75 -37.46
N ALA A 412 51.97 -13.20 -36.39
CA ALA A 412 52.16 -11.82 -35.99
C ALA A 412 52.77 -11.77 -34.58
N VAL A 413 54.10 -11.64 -34.57
CA VAL A 413 54.97 -10.96 -33.60
C VAL A 413 54.34 -10.66 -32.22
N MET A 414 54.77 -11.45 -31.23
CA MET A 414 54.66 -11.10 -29.81
C MET A 414 55.50 -9.86 -29.51
N THR A 415 54.85 -8.78 -29.12
CA THR A 415 55.47 -7.67 -28.38
C THR A 415 55.07 -7.77 -26.91
N ALA A 416 56.03 -7.47 -26.05
CA ALA A 416 56.01 -7.67 -24.61
C ALA A 416 54.81 -7.02 -23.90
N ALA A 417 54.31 -7.73 -22.89
CA ALA A 417 53.25 -7.29 -22.00
C ALA A 417 53.64 -6.00 -21.25
N PRO A 418 52.76 -4.98 -21.18
CA PRO A 418 52.89 -3.92 -20.20
C PRO A 418 52.38 -4.43 -18.84
N GLU A 419 53.04 -3.98 -17.78
CA GLU A 419 52.70 -4.20 -16.37
C GLU A 419 51.23 -3.83 -16.05
N PRO A 420 50.62 -4.42 -15.00
CA PRO A 420 49.21 -4.22 -14.69
C PRO A 420 48.96 -2.80 -14.20
N MET A 421 48.40 -1.97 -15.07
CA MET A 421 47.84 -0.68 -14.73
C MET A 421 46.61 -0.91 -13.83
N ALA A 422 46.63 -0.33 -12.64
CA ALA A 422 45.49 -0.35 -11.70
C ALA A 422 44.20 0.09 -12.43
N PRO A 423 43.03 -0.51 -12.13
CA PRO A 423 41.80 -0.19 -12.83
C PRO A 423 41.46 1.29 -12.61
N GLU A 424 41.46 2.06 -13.70
CA GLU A 424 40.89 3.41 -13.72
C GLU A 424 39.43 3.33 -13.28
N PRO A 425 38.95 4.27 -12.45
CA PRO A 425 37.56 4.27 -12.03
C PRO A 425 36.67 4.47 -13.26
N VAL A 426 35.86 3.47 -13.58
CA VAL A 426 34.75 3.61 -14.51
C VAL A 426 33.82 4.65 -13.94
N ILE A 427 33.93 5.89 -14.43
CA ILE A 427 32.91 6.91 -14.21
C ILE A 427 31.72 6.44 -15.03
N GLU A 428 30.76 5.78 -14.38
CA GLU A 428 29.42 5.59 -14.95
C GLU A 428 28.86 6.98 -15.28
N GLU A 429 29.00 7.40 -16.54
CA GLU A 429 28.28 8.57 -17.02
C GLU A 429 26.78 8.27 -16.96
N LYS A 430 26.16 8.70 -15.85
CA LYS A 430 24.71 8.64 -15.67
C LYS A 430 24.04 9.21 -16.91
N THR A 431 23.16 8.41 -17.51
CA THR A 431 22.40 8.80 -18.71
C THR A 431 21.73 10.17 -18.52
N PRO A 432 21.51 10.95 -19.59
CA PRO A 432 20.84 12.25 -19.51
C PRO A 432 19.49 12.20 -18.78
N MET A 433 18.80 11.06 -18.87
CA MET A 433 17.57 10.78 -18.14
C MET A 433 17.81 10.63 -16.63
N ALA A 434 18.85 9.90 -16.20
CA ALA A 434 19.23 9.79 -14.80
C ALA A 434 19.65 11.16 -14.20
N ARG A 435 20.41 11.98 -14.96
CA ARG A 435 20.76 13.34 -14.53
C ARG A 435 19.54 14.25 -14.38
N ARG A 436 18.54 14.11 -15.27
CA ARG A 436 17.25 14.83 -15.16
C ARG A 436 16.42 14.36 -13.97
N ILE A 437 16.34 13.04 -13.73
CA ILE A 437 15.66 12.47 -12.56
C ILE A 437 16.29 13.02 -11.27
N GLU A 438 17.62 13.01 -11.16
CA GLU A 438 18.33 13.57 -10.00
C GLU A 438 18.11 15.07 -9.86
N ALA A 439 18.11 15.84 -10.95
CA ALA A 439 17.84 17.27 -10.89
C ALA A 439 16.42 17.61 -10.44
N VAL A 440 15.41 16.81 -10.84
CA VAL A 440 14.02 16.97 -10.40
C VAL A 440 13.85 16.54 -8.94
N LEU A 441 14.45 15.40 -8.55
CA LEU A 441 14.48 14.95 -7.15
C LEU A 441 15.26 15.89 -6.23
N ALA A 442 16.28 16.60 -6.74
CA ALA A 442 16.99 17.63 -5.97
C ALA A 442 16.16 18.90 -5.78
N ARG A 443 15.27 19.24 -6.72
CA ARG A 443 14.34 20.38 -6.63
C ARG A 443 13.15 20.09 -5.72
N ASN A 444 12.70 18.84 -5.67
CA ASN A 444 11.67 18.34 -4.76
C ASN A 444 12.20 17.09 -4.05
N PRO A 445 13.00 17.25 -2.99
CA PRO A 445 13.57 16.10 -2.28
C PRO A 445 12.43 15.23 -1.75
N PRO A 446 12.41 13.92 -2.06
CA PRO A 446 11.54 13.02 -1.33
C PRO A 446 11.87 13.15 0.16
N VAL A 447 10.86 13.19 1.02
CA VAL A 447 11.06 13.14 2.47
C VAL A 447 11.99 11.97 2.75
N ARG A 448 13.20 12.28 3.22
CA ARG A 448 14.30 11.33 3.30
C ARG A 448 14.07 10.43 4.51
N GLU A 449 13.20 9.45 4.34
CA GLU A 449 13.14 8.32 5.27
C GLU A 449 14.45 7.56 5.15
N GLN A 450 15.15 7.47 6.26
CA GLN A 450 16.27 6.55 6.41
C GLN A 450 15.72 5.16 6.16
N ARG A 451 15.98 4.59 4.97
CA ARG A 451 15.82 3.16 4.75
C ARG A 451 16.67 2.44 5.80
N PRO A 452 16.10 1.64 6.71
CA PRO A 452 16.92 0.71 7.47
C PRO A 452 17.54 -0.24 6.45
N ARG A 453 18.87 -0.34 6.47
CA ARG A 453 19.61 -1.33 5.70
C ARG A 453 19.06 -2.71 6.06
N SER A 454 18.73 -3.51 5.04
CA SER A 454 18.46 -4.92 5.22
C SER A 454 19.70 -5.57 5.86
N ALA A 455 19.60 -5.90 7.15
CA ALA A 455 20.52 -6.78 7.83
C ALA A 455 19.69 -7.89 8.47
N ALA A 456 19.88 -9.10 7.97
CA ALA A 456 19.42 -10.31 8.62
C ALA A 456 20.16 -10.45 9.95
N THR A 457 19.55 -10.02 11.05
CA THR A 457 19.89 -10.42 12.43
C THR A 457 18.69 -10.12 13.31
N GLY A 458 18.26 -11.10 14.10
CA GLY A 458 17.05 -11.01 14.92
C GLY A 458 17.14 -9.94 16.01
N GLU A 459 16.50 -8.79 15.79
CA GLU A 459 16.25 -7.78 16.81
C GLU A 459 14.79 -7.77 17.24
N ALA A 460 14.59 -7.60 18.55
CA ALA A 460 13.30 -7.61 19.21
C ALA A 460 12.40 -6.45 18.76
N VAL A 461 11.09 -6.71 18.72
CA VAL A 461 10.04 -5.74 18.45
C VAL A 461 10.25 -4.47 19.30
N PRO A 462 10.30 -3.26 18.70
CA PRO A 462 10.55 -2.03 19.43
C PRO A 462 9.44 -1.78 20.46
N THR A 463 9.85 -1.56 21.71
CA THR A 463 8.92 -1.26 22.80
C THR A 463 8.29 0.12 22.62
N LEU A 464 7.08 0.34 23.14
CA LEU A 464 6.42 1.66 23.14
C LEU A 464 7.34 2.78 23.67
N LYS A 465 8.25 2.45 24.58
CA LYS A 465 9.25 3.37 25.14
C LYS A 465 10.29 3.83 24.12
N SER A 466 10.73 2.96 23.19
CA SER A 466 11.66 3.36 22.12
C SER A 466 10.96 4.21 21.06
N LEU A 467 9.71 3.86 20.72
CA LEU A 467 8.89 4.66 19.80
C LEU A 467 8.63 6.08 20.32
N ILE A 468 8.37 6.24 21.62
CA ILE A 468 8.19 7.56 22.26
C ILE A 468 9.52 8.34 22.30
N ALA A 469 10.65 7.68 22.48
CA ALA A 469 11.96 8.33 22.48
C ALA A 469 12.34 8.86 21.09
N ASP A 470 12.11 8.06 20.05
CA ASP A 470 12.36 8.43 18.66
C ASP A 470 11.45 9.58 18.21
N TRP A 471 10.17 9.55 18.60
CA TRP A 471 9.23 10.65 18.35
C TRP A 471 9.64 11.96 19.03
N LYS A 472 10.09 11.92 20.29
CA LYS A 472 10.58 13.12 21.00
C LYS A 472 11.81 13.73 20.32
N ALA A 473 12.70 12.89 19.80
CA ALA A 473 13.88 13.33 19.07
C ALA A 473 13.50 13.98 17.73
N GLU A 474 12.56 13.39 17.00
CA GLU A 474 12.04 13.94 15.73
C GLU A 474 11.30 15.26 15.95
N ARG A 475 10.50 15.38 17.02
CA ARG A 475 9.79 16.62 17.36
C ARG A 475 10.75 17.76 17.74
N ALA A 476 11.75 17.48 18.57
CA ALA A 476 12.77 18.46 18.93
C ALA A 476 13.58 18.96 17.70
N MET A 477 13.74 18.11 16.68
CA MET A 477 14.36 18.50 15.42
C MET A 477 13.45 19.42 14.60
N LEU A 478 12.16 19.12 14.51
CA LEU A 478 11.18 19.93 13.78
C LEU A 478 10.99 21.30 14.42
N ASP A 479 10.90 21.38 15.76
CA ASP A 479 10.75 22.65 16.47
C ASP A 479 12.00 23.54 16.29
N ARG A 480 13.20 22.95 16.19
CA ARG A 480 14.43 23.71 15.84
C ARG A 480 14.39 24.24 14.40
N LEU A 481 13.88 23.47 13.45
CA LEU A 481 13.74 23.88 12.06
C LEU A 481 12.69 24.99 11.89
N GLU A 482 11.60 24.92 12.66
CA GLU A 482 10.56 25.94 12.68
C GLU A 482 11.06 27.24 13.35
N SER A 483 11.78 27.13 14.46
CA SER A 483 12.46 28.25 15.11
C SER A 483 13.47 28.93 14.17
N ALA A 484 14.23 28.16 13.39
CA ALA A 484 15.17 28.69 12.40
C ALA A 484 14.45 29.41 11.23
N LYS A 485 13.29 28.90 10.78
CA LYS A 485 12.46 29.55 9.75
C LYS A 485 11.85 30.86 10.26
N ILE A 486 11.39 30.90 11.52
CA ILE A 486 10.85 32.11 12.14
C ILE A 486 11.95 33.17 12.29
N ALA A 487 13.15 32.77 12.72
CA ALA A 487 14.31 33.68 12.79
C ALA A 487 14.70 34.25 11.41
N ALA A 488 14.68 33.43 10.36
CA ALA A 488 14.94 33.88 8.99
C ALA A 488 13.85 34.83 8.43
N SER A 489 12.59 34.64 8.83
CA SER A 489 11.46 35.51 8.49
C SER A 489 11.54 36.89 9.16
N ILE A 490 12.04 36.96 10.39
CA ILE A 490 12.16 38.21 11.15
C ILE A 490 13.38 39.02 10.69
N GLY A 491 14.45 38.37 10.23
CA GLY A 491 15.66 39.04 9.72
C GLY A 491 15.50 39.80 8.39
N ASN A 492 14.38 39.62 7.67
CA ASN A 492 14.19 40.17 6.32
C ASN A 492 13.19 41.35 6.26
N ARG A 493 12.82 41.96 7.40
CA ARG A 493 11.89 43.11 7.48
C ARG A 493 12.55 44.41 7.98
N ASN A 494 13.79 44.67 7.58
CA ASN A 494 14.39 46.00 7.70
C ASN A 494 14.67 46.59 6.31
N ASP A 495 13.61 46.90 5.56
CA ASP A 495 13.73 47.82 4.44
C ASP A 495 12.62 48.89 4.50
N LYS A 496 13.07 50.07 4.94
CA LYS A 496 12.58 51.46 4.80
C LYS A 496 11.07 51.78 4.83
N PRO A 497 10.60 52.63 5.77
CA PRO A 497 9.28 53.26 5.69
C PRO A 497 9.29 54.41 4.65
N GLY A 498 8.28 54.40 3.78
CA GLY A 498 8.10 55.36 2.69
C GLY A 498 7.67 56.75 3.14
N GLN A 499 8.22 57.77 2.46
CA GLN A 499 7.71 59.12 2.42
C GLN A 499 6.43 59.17 1.57
N ILE A 500 5.35 59.66 2.18
CA ILE A 500 4.12 60.09 1.51
C ILE A 500 4.39 61.49 0.94
N ARG A 501 4.19 61.70 -0.36
CA ARG A 501 4.05 63.03 -0.95
C ARG A 501 2.68 63.16 -1.61
N VAL A 502 1.94 64.14 -1.10
CA VAL A 502 0.66 64.65 -1.61
C VAL A 502 0.93 65.51 -2.84
N ALA A 503 0.26 65.21 -3.95
CA ALA A 503 -0.39 66.10 -4.92
C ALA A 503 -0.96 65.26 -6.06
#